data_AF-A0A0R3QDZ2-F1
#
_entry.id   AF-A0A0R3QDZ2-F1
#
_cell.length_a   1.000
_cell.length_b   1.000
_cell.length_c   1.000
_cell.angle_alpha   90.00
_cell.angle_beta   90.00
_cell.angle_gamma   90.00
#
_symmetry.space_group_name_H-M   'P 1'
#
loop_
_entity.id
_entity.type
_entity.pdbx_description
1 polymer ?
#
loop_
_entity_poly.entity_id
_entity_poly.type
_entity_poly.pdbx_seq_one_letter_code
_entity_poly.pdbx_strand_id
1 'polypeptide(L)'
;LMASSIAHRKLKRLLKTWLLLHENYVYWQGLDSLAAPFLVLNFTCLGISFDLQIGFDSGDTYLLTTVRLFVEYLAVFFHLLAFMDAALYTHLSAMDFRPELFAIPWFLTCFAHILPLHKLFYVWDVLLLSDSSFPLFVGLAIMEQLRAGLITKHFNDAILLFSDLPDLNMERLVQYSLNYYNAVPASCTFRQFASKHVREEYAMTHYTVAELNEFCCPRISITDFIRLTEHSSLLVVD
;
A
#
# COMPACT_ATOMS: atom_id res chain seq x y z
N LEU A 1 21.36 10.27 13.02
CA LEU A 1 22.14 9.20 12.34
C LEU A 1 22.15 9.38 10.81
N MET A 2 20.98 9.35 10.15
CA MET A 2 20.90 9.37 8.68
C MET A 2 21.31 10.68 7.99
N ALA A 3 21.29 11.82 8.70
CA ALA A 3 21.79 13.11 8.19
C ALA A 3 23.32 13.20 8.13
N SER A 4 24.06 12.17 8.55
CA SER A 4 25.53 12.20 8.55
C SER A 4 26.12 11.91 7.17
N SER A 5 27.29 12.47 6.89
CA SER A 5 28.03 12.19 5.63
C SER A 5 28.36 10.71 5.44
N ILE A 6 28.57 9.98 6.54
CA ILE A 6 28.80 8.54 6.56
C ILE A 6 27.53 7.80 6.11
N ALA A 7 26.37 8.18 6.63
CA ALA A 7 25.09 7.59 6.24
C ALA A 7 24.80 7.82 4.76
N HIS A 8 24.96 9.04 4.26
CA HIS A 8 24.79 9.35 2.83
C HIS A 8 25.71 8.50 1.94
N ARG A 9 26.97 8.31 2.34
CA ARG A 9 27.92 7.46 1.60
C ARG A 9 27.49 5.99 1.60
N LYS A 10 27.04 5.47 2.74
CA LYS A 10 26.57 4.08 2.87
C LYS A 10 25.32 3.84 2.04
N LEU A 11 24.34 4.75 2.11
CA LEU A 11 23.11 4.67 1.32
C LEU A 11 23.42 4.70 -0.19
N LYS A 12 24.27 5.63 -0.63
CA LYS A 12 24.71 5.69 -2.03
C LYS A 12 25.40 4.40 -2.48
N ARG A 13 26.21 3.77 -1.63
CA ARG A 13 26.86 2.48 -1.95
C ARG A 13 25.82 1.38 -2.10
N LEU A 14 24.90 1.26 -1.15
CA LEU A 14 23.85 0.25 -1.17
C LEU A 14 22.95 0.38 -2.40
N LEU A 15 22.50 1.60 -2.72
CA LEU A 15 21.72 1.86 -3.94
C LEU A 15 22.48 1.53 -5.22
N LYS A 16 23.76 1.90 -5.31
CA LYS A 16 24.59 1.56 -6.47
C LYS A 16 24.80 0.06 -6.61
N THR A 17 25.07 -0.64 -5.51
CA THR A 17 25.21 -2.10 -5.51
C THR A 17 23.91 -2.75 -5.97
N TRP A 18 22.76 -2.27 -5.50
CA TRP A 18 21.45 -2.75 -5.92
C TRP A 18 21.22 -2.60 -7.43
N LEU A 19 21.52 -1.41 -7.98
CA LEU A 19 21.39 -1.13 -9.42
C LEU A 19 22.33 -2.00 -10.28
N LEU A 20 23.54 -2.28 -9.79
CA LEU A 20 24.49 -3.15 -10.49
C LEU A 20 24.03 -4.61 -10.54
N LEU A 21 23.23 -5.07 -9.57
CA LEU A 21 22.65 -6.43 -9.59
C LEU A 21 21.33 -6.50 -10.38
N HIS A 22 20.68 -5.37 -10.62
CA HIS A 22 19.39 -5.28 -11.30
C HIS A 22 19.53 -4.50 -12.61
N GLU A 23 20.25 -5.07 -13.59
CA GLU A 23 20.62 -4.39 -14.85
C GLU A 23 19.43 -3.84 -15.66
N ASN A 24 18.23 -4.41 -15.48
CA ASN A 24 17.00 -3.97 -16.15
C ASN A 24 16.30 -2.78 -15.47
N TYR A 25 16.78 -2.36 -14.29
CA TYR A 25 16.14 -1.32 -13.49
C TYR A 25 16.98 -0.05 -13.44
N VAL A 26 16.28 1.08 -13.34
CA VAL A 26 16.86 2.39 -13.11
C VAL A 26 16.57 2.85 -11.69
N TYR A 27 17.37 3.80 -11.21
CA TYR A 27 17.02 4.50 -9.98
C TYR A 27 15.69 5.24 -10.18
N TRP A 28 14.74 4.97 -9.30
CA TRP A 28 13.45 5.65 -9.25
C TRP A 28 13.32 6.40 -7.92
N GLN A 29 12.60 7.52 -7.95
CA GLN A 29 12.43 8.37 -6.77
C GLN A 29 11.66 7.62 -5.67
N GLY A 30 12.29 7.47 -4.50
CA GLY A 30 11.75 6.69 -3.38
C GLY A 30 12.54 5.41 -3.08
N LEU A 31 13.41 4.94 -3.99
CA LEU A 31 14.27 3.78 -3.74
C LEU A 31 15.24 4.03 -2.56
N ASP A 32 15.73 5.26 -2.42
CA ASP A 32 16.52 5.70 -1.28
C ASP A 32 15.75 5.65 0.04
N SER A 33 14.47 6.06 0.00
CA SER A 33 13.55 6.05 1.14
C SER A 33 13.26 4.61 1.59
N LEU A 34 13.07 3.71 0.63
CA LEU A 34 12.88 2.28 0.87
C LEU A 34 14.15 1.59 1.41
N ALA A 35 15.34 2.00 0.95
CA ALA A 35 16.61 1.47 1.42
C ALA A 35 16.99 1.95 2.83
N ALA A 36 16.53 3.14 3.23
CA ALA A 36 16.89 3.78 4.49
C ALA A 36 16.59 2.95 5.76
N PRO A 37 15.43 2.29 5.91
CA PRO A 37 15.12 1.42 7.05
C PRO A 37 16.17 0.33 7.27
N PHE A 38 16.52 -0.42 6.22
CA PHE A 38 17.52 -1.51 6.30
C PHE A 38 18.91 -0.99 6.66
N LEU A 39 19.26 0.19 6.16
CA LEU A 39 20.53 0.84 6.50
C LEU A 39 20.55 1.35 7.94
N VAL A 40 19.44 1.93 8.44
CA VAL A 40 19.40 2.43 9.82
C VAL A 40 19.50 1.29 10.83
N LEU A 41 18.77 0.20 10.60
CA LEU A 41 18.77 -0.96 11.49
C LEU A 41 20.12 -1.69 11.50
N ASN A 42 20.84 -1.68 10.37
CA ASN A 42 22.11 -2.40 10.21
C ASN A 42 23.28 -1.46 9.85
N PHE A 43 23.31 -0.26 10.45
CA PHE A 43 24.23 0.82 10.05
C PHE A 43 25.71 0.42 10.07
N THR A 44 26.09 -0.47 10.98
CA THR A 44 27.45 -1.00 11.11
C THR A 44 27.79 -2.03 10.04
N CYS A 45 26.81 -2.82 9.59
CA CYS A 45 26.98 -3.92 8.65
C CYS A 45 26.20 -3.69 7.34
N LEU A 46 26.86 -3.09 6.35
CA LEU A 46 26.24 -2.77 5.07
C LEU A 46 25.80 -4.02 4.28
N GLY A 47 26.48 -5.15 4.48
CA GLY A 47 26.12 -6.42 3.83
C GLY A 47 24.74 -6.90 4.27
N ILE A 48 24.46 -6.89 5.58
CA ILE A 48 23.14 -7.28 6.10
C ILE A 48 22.05 -6.32 5.61
N SER A 49 22.31 -5.01 5.60
CA SER A 49 21.35 -4.05 5.00
C SER A 49 21.00 -4.40 3.56
N PHE A 50 22.00 -4.81 2.79
CA PHE A 50 21.82 -5.19 1.40
C PHE A 50 21.04 -6.50 1.27
N ASP A 51 21.42 -7.54 2.01
CA ASP A 51 20.77 -8.85 1.97
C ASP A 51 19.30 -8.76 2.40
N LEU A 52 18.99 -7.95 3.42
CA LEU A 52 17.60 -7.71 3.85
C LEU A 52 16.79 -6.95 2.80
N GLN A 53 17.40 -5.97 2.10
CA GLN A 53 16.73 -5.30 1.00
C GLN A 53 16.43 -6.28 -0.13
N ILE A 54 17.40 -7.10 -0.53
CA ILE A 54 17.19 -8.13 -1.56
C ILE A 54 16.11 -9.13 -1.12
N GLY A 55 16.12 -9.56 0.14
CA GLY A 55 15.07 -10.39 0.71
C GLY A 55 13.70 -9.74 0.66
N PHE A 56 13.63 -8.43 0.92
CA PHE A 56 12.40 -7.65 0.82
C PHE A 56 11.93 -7.47 -0.64
N ASP A 57 12.84 -7.31 -1.60
CA ASP A 57 12.49 -7.19 -3.03
C ASP A 57 12.07 -8.53 -3.64
N SER A 58 12.63 -9.64 -3.12
CA SER A 58 12.45 -11.00 -3.63
C SER A 58 11.38 -11.81 -2.91
N GLY A 59 10.96 -11.41 -1.70
CA GLY A 59 9.63 -11.74 -1.21
C GLY A 59 8.62 -11.32 -2.29
N ASP A 60 7.42 -11.89 -2.33
CA ASP A 60 6.36 -11.47 -3.26
C ASP A 60 5.84 -10.04 -2.90
N THR A 61 6.75 -9.11 -2.66
CA THR A 61 6.68 -7.95 -1.80
C THR A 61 6.99 -6.75 -2.69
N TYR A 62 5.93 -6.31 -3.36
CA TYR A 62 5.59 -4.93 -3.74
C TYR A 62 6.50 -4.08 -4.64
N LEU A 63 7.75 -4.44 -4.91
CA LEU A 63 8.71 -3.45 -5.43
C LEU A 63 9.13 -3.62 -6.88
N LEU A 64 9.11 -4.84 -7.38
CA LEU A 64 9.60 -5.14 -8.73
C LEU A 64 8.48 -5.14 -9.77
N THR A 65 7.35 -4.53 -9.42
CA THR A 65 6.14 -4.61 -10.21
C THR A 65 6.08 -3.49 -11.25
N THR A 66 6.10 -3.83 -12.54
CA THR A 66 5.87 -2.93 -13.70
C THR A 66 4.73 -1.94 -13.44
N VAL A 67 4.78 -0.73 -13.99
CA VAL A 67 3.75 0.34 -13.88
C VAL A 67 2.30 -0.18 -13.97
N ARG A 68 2.02 -1.16 -14.83
CA ARG A 68 0.69 -1.79 -15.00
C ARG A 68 0.13 -2.41 -13.72
N LEU A 69 1.00 -2.95 -12.88
CA LEU A 69 0.67 -3.62 -11.63
C LEU A 69 0.21 -2.62 -10.57
N PHE A 70 0.81 -1.43 -10.57
CA PHE A 70 0.39 -0.35 -9.68
C PHE A 70 -1.00 0.18 -10.04
N VAL A 71 -1.36 0.27 -11.31
CA VAL A 71 -2.69 0.76 -11.70
C VAL A 71 -3.81 -0.19 -11.23
N GLU A 72 -3.62 -1.51 -11.34
CA GLU A 72 -4.55 -2.48 -10.76
C GLU A 72 -4.64 -2.31 -9.23
N TYR A 73 -3.50 -2.18 -8.57
CA TYR A 73 -3.42 -2.00 -7.12
C TYR A 73 -4.21 -0.75 -6.65
N LEU A 74 -4.08 0.36 -7.38
CA LEU A 74 -4.77 1.62 -7.11
C LEU A 74 -6.28 1.55 -7.38
N ALA A 75 -6.70 0.84 -8.45
CA ALA A 75 -8.12 0.61 -8.72
C ALA A 75 -8.78 -0.20 -7.59
N VAL A 76 -8.14 -1.29 -7.16
CA VAL A 76 -8.63 -2.10 -6.02
C VAL A 76 -8.63 -1.29 -4.72
N PHE A 77 -7.62 -0.46 -4.49
CA PHE A 77 -7.62 0.46 -3.35
C PHE A 77 -8.83 1.41 -3.37
N PHE A 78 -9.19 1.96 -4.54
CA PHE A 78 -10.32 2.87 -4.64
C PHE A 78 -11.67 2.16 -4.43
N HIS A 79 -11.80 0.91 -4.90
CA HIS A 79 -12.98 0.07 -4.62
C HIS A 79 -13.12 -0.20 -3.12
N LEU A 80 -12.02 -0.47 -2.43
CA LEU A 80 -12.02 -0.64 -0.98
C LEU A 80 -12.40 0.66 -0.27
N LEU A 81 -11.95 1.82 -0.76
CA LEU A 81 -12.39 3.10 -0.21
C LEU A 81 -13.90 3.30 -0.38
N ALA A 82 -14.45 2.98 -1.56
CA ALA A 82 -15.89 3.04 -1.80
C ALA A 82 -16.68 2.12 -0.85
N PHE A 83 -16.15 0.94 -0.57
CA PHE A 83 -16.75 -0.03 0.34
C PHE A 83 -16.72 0.44 1.80
N MET A 84 -15.60 1.02 2.24
CA MET A 84 -15.38 1.41 3.63
C MET A 84 -15.93 2.80 3.98
N ASP A 85 -15.91 3.74 3.02
CA ASP A 85 -16.42 5.11 3.17
C ASP A 85 -16.95 5.64 1.84
N ALA A 86 -18.18 5.24 1.51
CA ALA A 86 -18.87 5.65 0.29
C ALA A 86 -18.97 7.19 0.16
N ALA A 87 -19.16 7.92 1.26
CA ALA A 87 -19.30 9.37 1.21
C ALA A 87 -17.99 10.06 0.77
N LEU A 88 -16.86 9.64 1.34
CA LEU A 88 -15.55 10.14 0.92
C LEU A 88 -15.22 9.73 -0.50
N TYR A 89 -15.47 8.47 -0.86
CA TYR A 89 -15.29 8.00 -2.23
C TYR A 89 -16.09 8.82 -3.25
N THR A 90 -17.39 9.05 -3.01
CA THR A 90 -18.24 9.83 -3.91
C THR A 90 -17.72 11.25 -4.05
N HIS A 91 -17.31 11.88 -2.95
CA HIS A 91 -16.74 13.23 -2.98
C HIS A 91 -15.46 13.31 -3.82
N LEU A 92 -14.49 12.41 -3.57
CA LEU A 92 -13.25 12.34 -4.34
C LEU A 92 -13.52 12.05 -5.82
N SER A 93 -14.42 11.11 -6.11
CA SER A 93 -14.79 10.72 -7.48
C SER A 93 -15.46 11.85 -8.25
N ALA A 94 -16.33 12.64 -7.59
CA ALA A 94 -17.02 13.77 -8.21
C ALA A 94 -16.06 14.87 -8.71
N MET A 95 -14.86 14.95 -8.13
CA MET A 95 -13.79 15.86 -8.58
C MET A 95 -12.66 15.14 -9.35
N ASP A 96 -12.88 13.91 -9.82
CA ASP A 96 -11.90 13.06 -10.52
C ASP A 96 -10.56 12.93 -9.75
N PHE A 97 -10.64 12.93 -8.42
CA PHE A 97 -9.48 12.83 -7.53
C PHE A 97 -9.14 11.37 -7.27
N ARG A 98 -8.35 10.78 -8.17
CA ARG A 98 -8.03 9.36 -8.15
C ARG A 98 -6.76 9.02 -7.35
N PRO A 99 -6.62 7.78 -6.84
CA PRO A 99 -5.43 7.36 -6.09
C PRO A 99 -4.09 7.53 -6.81
N GLU A 100 -4.07 7.52 -8.14
CA GLU A 100 -2.87 7.78 -8.96
C GLU A 100 -2.22 9.12 -8.62
N LEU A 101 -3.00 10.09 -8.14
CA LEU A 101 -2.50 11.43 -7.80
C LEU A 101 -1.71 11.47 -6.48
N PHE A 102 -1.92 10.52 -5.56
CA PHE A 102 -1.37 10.61 -4.20
C PHE A 102 -0.80 9.31 -3.64
N ALA A 103 -1.30 8.14 -4.05
CA ALA A 103 -1.00 6.86 -3.41
C ALA A 103 0.09 6.03 -4.10
N ILE A 104 0.56 6.44 -5.30
CA ILE A 104 1.72 5.80 -5.95
C ILE A 104 2.92 5.68 -4.99
N PRO A 105 3.42 6.76 -4.35
CA PRO A 105 4.58 6.64 -3.45
C PRO A 105 4.28 5.78 -2.22
N TRP A 106 3.02 5.66 -1.80
CA TRP A 106 2.64 4.85 -0.65
C TRP A 106 2.90 3.38 -0.92
N PHE A 107 2.36 2.86 -2.01
CA PHE A 107 2.48 1.44 -2.32
C PHE A 107 3.84 1.11 -2.92
N LEU A 108 4.42 2.00 -3.72
CA LEU A 108 5.73 1.80 -4.35
C LEU A 108 6.88 1.73 -3.33
N THR A 109 6.74 2.36 -2.18
CA THR A 109 7.81 2.35 -1.15
C THR A 109 7.37 1.68 0.15
N CYS A 110 6.23 0.99 0.15
CA CYS A 110 5.61 0.47 1.37
C CYS A 110 5.59 1.53 2.48
N PHE A 111 5.15 2.75 2.12
CA PHE A 111 5.03 3.95 2.95
C PHE A 111 6.34 4.59 3.41
N ALA A 112 7.51 4.03 3.04
CA ALA A 112 8.80 4.54 3.48
C ALA A 112 9.12 5.95 2.99
N HIS A 113 8.54 6.36 1.85
CA HIS A 113 8.70 7.71 1.33
C HIS A 113 7.87 8.77 2.06
N ILE A 114 6.72 8.39 2.63
CA ILE A 114 5.77 9.34 3.22
C ILE A 114 5.80 9.34 4.75
N LEU A 115 6.31 8.29 5.38
CA LEU A 115 6.42 8.20 6.83
C LEU A 115 7.86 8.43 7.29
N PRO A 116 8.09 9.21 8.37
CA PRO A 116 9.36 9.22 9.06
C PRO A 116 9.74 7.81 9.54
N LEU A 117 11.03 7.45 9.48
CA LEU A 117 11.51 6.09 9.79
C LEU A 117 11.00 5.52 11.12
N HIS A 118 10.98 6.31 12.19
CA HIS A 118 10.53 5.86 13.50
C HIS A 118 9.02 5.52 13.54
N LYS A 119 8.21 6.16 12.67
CA LYS A 119 6.80 5.83 12.47
C LYS A 119 6.63 4.64 11.53
N LEU A 120 7.42 4.61 10.45
CA LEU A 120 7.41 3.53 9.48
C LEU A 120 7.57 2.15 10.14
N PHE A 121 8.46 2.03 11.13
CA PHE A 121 8.68 0.75 11.81
C PHE A 121 7.43 0.17 12.46
N TYR A 122 6.53 0.98 13.03
CA TYR A 122 5.24 0.49 13.56
C TYR A 122 4.38 -0.17 12.48
N VAL A 123 4.41 0.35 11.26
CA VAL A 123 3.68 -0.23 10.13
C VAL A 123 4.40 -1.48 9.63
N TRP A 124 5.72 -1.43 9.50
CA TRP A 124 6.53 -2.52 8.97
C TRP A 124 6.54 -3.76 9.87
N ASP A 125 6.47 -3.58 11.19
CA ASP A 125 6.37 -4.70 12.13
C ASP A 125 5.16 -5.60 11.84
N VAL A 126 4.05 -5.03 11.38
CA VAL A 126 2.83 -5.77 11.00
C VAL A 126 2.85 -6.16 9.52
N LEU A 127 3.28 -5.24 8.65
CA LEU A 127 3.30 -5.45 7.19
C LEU A 127 4.17 -6.64 6.81
N LEU A 128 5.34 -6.81 7.44
CA LEU A 128 6.25 -7.94 7.17
C LEU A 128 5.69 -9.30 7.60
N LEU A 129 4.68 -9.33 8.47
CA LEU A 129 4.00 -10.54 8.93
C LEU A 129 2.70 -10.83 8.18
N SER A 130 2.27 -9.91 7.31
CA SER A 130 0.99 -9.97 6.60
C SER A 130 1.17 -10.26 5.12
N ASP A 131 0.08 -10.64 4.43
CA ASP A 131 0.11 -10.91 2.99
C ASP A 131 0.08 -9.64 2.11
N SER A 132 0.15 -9.83 0.78
CA SER A 132 0.23 -8.72 -0.20
C SER A 132 -0.95 -7.74 -0.18
N SER A 133 -2.06 -8.07 0.48
CA SER A 133 -3.22 -7.18 0.61
C SER A 133 -3.07 -6.16 1.74
N PHE A 134 -2.24 -6.41 2.75
CA PHE A 134 -2.19 -5.59 3.96
C PHE A 134 -1.94 -4.09 3.71
N PRO A 135 -1.04 -3.67 2.79
CA PRO A 135 -0.79 -2.26 2.52
C PRO A 135 -2.04 -1.50 2.06
N LEU A 136 -2.99 -2.14 1.36
CA LEU A 136 -4.25 -1.48 1.00
C LEU A 136 -5.00 -0.98 2.23
N PHE A 137 -4.99 -1.77 3.31
CA PHE A 137 -5.66 -1.42 4.55
C PHE A 137 -4.89 -0.37 5.36
N VAL A 138 -3.56 -0.35 5.25
CA VAL A 138 -2.76 0.79 5.73
C VAL A 138 -3.15 2.07 4.99
N GLY A 139 -3.28 2.01 3.66
CA GLY A 139 -3.78 3.13 2.86
C GLY A 139 -5.16 3.60 3.31
N LEU A 140 -6.10 2.68 3.58
CA LEU A 140 -7.44 3.02 4.08
C LEU A 140 -7.39 3.68 5.46
N ALA A 141 -6.53 3.19 6.36
CA ALA A 141 -6.34 3.78 7.67
C ALA A 141 -5.74 5.21 7.60
N ILE A 142 -4.91 5.50 6.61
CA ILE A 142 -4.46 6.88 6.32
C ILE A 142 -5.67 7.70 5.86
N MET A 143 -6.46 7.21 4.91
CA MET A 143 -7.65 7.92 4.41
C MET A 143 -8.64 8.24 5.53
N GLU A 144 -8.86 7.31 6.47
CA GLU A 144 -9.72 7.51 7.65
C GLU A 144 -9.23 8.69 8.51
N GLN A 145 -7.93 8.79 8.76
CA GLN A 145 -7.37 9.92 9.54
C GLN A 145 -7.43 11.25 8.77
N LEU A 146 -7.34 11.21 7.44
CA LEU A 146 -7.45 12.39 6.58
C LEU A 146 -8.89 12.79 6.27
N ARG A 147 -9.86 11.89 6.51
CA ARG A 147 -11.27 12.00 6.12
C ARG A 147 -11.88 13.37 6.45
N ALA A 148 -11.76 13.79 7.71
CA ALA A 148 -12.31 15.06 8.18
C ALA A 148 -11.74 16.26 7.42
N GLY A 149 -10.48 16.17 7.00
CA GLY A 149 -9.81 17.19 6.20
C GLY A 149 -10.10 17.08 4.70
N LEU A 150 -10.64 15.97 4.19
CA LEU A 150 -10.86 15.73 2.76
C LEU A 150 -12.31 15.95 2.32
N ILE A 151 -13.27 15.56 3.14
CA ILE A 151 -14.69 15.44 2.75
C ILE A 151 -15.34 16.76 2.30
N THR A 152 -14.76 17.90 2.66
CA THR A 152 -15.24 19.24 2.27
C THR A 152 -14.30 19.98 1.33
N LYS A 153 -13.15 19.40 0.97
CA LYS A 153 -12.11 20.09 0.19
C LYS A 153 -12.32 19.93 -1.31
N HIS A 154 -11.91 20.94 -2.06
CA HIS A 154 -11.82 20.84 -3.52
C HIS A 154 -10.45 20.30 -3.96
N PHE A 155 -10.32 19.97 -5.25
CA PHE A 155 -9.17 19.29 -5.84
C PHE A 155 -7.81 19.82 -5.38
N ASN A 156 -7.58 21.14 -5.50
CA ASN A 156 -6.28 21.74 -5.15
C ASN A 156 -5.95 21.64 -3.65
N ASP A 157 -6.95 21.83 -2.78
CA ASP A 157 -6.75 21.75 -1.33
C ASP A 157 -6.51 20.30 -0.88
N ALA A 158 -7.07 19.33 -1.60
CA ALA A 158 -6.80 17.92 -1.40
C ALA A 158 -5.36 17.56 -1.83
N ILE A 159 -4.88 18.04 -2.99
CA ILE A 159 -3.46 17.87 -3.40
C ILE A 159 -2.51 18.41 -2.33
N LEU A 160 -2.79 19.60 -1.79
CA LEU A 160 -1.96 20.19 -0.73
C LEU A 160 -1.97 19.34 0.55
N LEU A 161 -3.15 18.83 0.95
CA LEU A 161 -3.25 17.97 2.14
C LEU A 161 -2.39 16.70 2.01
N PHE A 162 -2.38 16.07 0.84
CA PHE A 162 -1.56 14.87 0.60
C PHE A 162 -0.06 15.18 0.46
N SER A 163 0.28 16.37 -0.04
CA SER A 163 1.67 16.81 -0.19
C SER A 163 2.31 17.12 1.17
N ASP A 164 1.57 17.79 2.05
CA ASP A 164 2.05 18.12 3.39
C ASP A 164 1.94 16.95 4.37
N LEU A 165 0.97 16.04 4.13
CA LEU A 165 0.56 14.90 4.96
C LEU A 165 0.61 15.20 6.47
N PRO A 166 -0.54 15.52 7.11
CA PRO A 166 -0.55 15.83 8.53
C PRO A 166 -0.02 14.67 9.39
N ASP A 167 0.43 15.00 10.60
CA ASP A 167 1.01 14.02 11.49
C ASP A 167 0.02 12.90 11.83
N LEU A 168 0.35 11.68 11.44
CA LEU A 168 -0.52 10.52 11.64
C LEU A 168 -0.33 9.91 13.02
N ASN A 169 -1.44 9.53 13.66
CA ASN A 169 -1.42 8.75 14.89
C ASN A 169 -1.15 7.28 14.53
N MET A 170 0.03 6.78 14.90
CA MET A 170 0.49 5.45 14.49
C MET A 170 -0.24 4.30 15.19
N GLU A 171 -0.67 4.49 16.44
CA GLU A 171 -1.45 3.49 17.17
C GLU A 171 -2.80 3.27 16.48
N ARG A 172 -3.51 4.37 16.18
CA ARG A 172 -4.76 4.31 15.43
C ARG A 172 -4.55 3.79 14.02
N LEU A 173 -3.44 4.16 13.36
CA LEU A 173 -3.13 3.70 12.02
C LEU A 173 -3.04 2.17 11.98
N VAL A 174 -2.23 1.57 12.86
CA VAL A 174 -2.06 0.12 12.93
C VAL A 174 -3.37 -0.56 13.34
N GLN A 175 -4.08 0.00 14.33
CA GLN A 175 -5.36 -0.54 14.80
C GLN A 175 -6.41 -0.58 13.68
N TYR A 176 -6.62 0.53 12.96
CA TYR A 176 -7.58 0.58 11.86
C TYR A 176 -7.15 -0.33 10.70
N SER A 177 -5.86 -0.39 10.38
CA SER A 177 -5.35 -1.29 9.34
C SER A 177 -5.70 -2.75 9.64
N LEU A 178 -5.45 -3.20 10.87
CA LEU A 178 -5.78 -4.57 11.31
C LEU A 178 -7.28 -4.82 11.35
N ASN A 179 -8.07 -3.86 11.84
CA ASN A 179 -9.53 -3.98 11.88
C ASN A 179 -10.11 -4.14 10.47
N TYR A 180 -9.70 -3.29 9.53
CA TYR A 180 -10.15 -3.38 8.15
C TYR A 180 -9.67 -4.66 7.48
N TYR A 181 -8.41 -5.04 7.69
CA TYR A 181 -7.85 -6.29 7.20
C TYR A 181 -8.71 -7.47 7.67
N ASN A 182 -9.06 -7.56 8.95
CA ASN A 182 -9.85 -8.67 9.48
C ASN A 182 -11.34 -8.63 9.07
N ALA A 183 -11.92 -7.44 8.86
CA ALA A 183 -13.34 -7.28 8.59
C ALA A 183 -13.72 -7.42 7.10
N VAL A 184 -12.87 -6.96 6.20
CA VAL A 184 -13.15 -7.00 4.75
C VAL A 184 -12.88 -8.40 4.20
N PRO A 185 -13.77 -9.04 3.43
CA PRO A 185 -13.54 -10.35 2.83
C PRO A 185 -12.27 -10.42 1.98
N ALA A 186 -11.59 -11.57 1.96
CA ALA A 186 -10.25 -11.67 1.36
C ALA A 186 -10.30 -11.39 -0.14
N SER A 187 -11.34 -11.89 -0.82
CA SER A 187 -11.59 -11.71 -2.23
C SER A 187 -11.77 -10.25 -2.66
N CYS A 188 -12.18 -9.37 -1.75
CA CYS A 188 -12.31 -7.93 -2.05
C CYS A 188 -10.97 -7.27 -2.41
N THR A 189 -9.86 -7.91 -2.03
CA THR A 189 -8.51 -7.44 -2.34
C THR A 189 -7.87 -8.20 -3.51
N PHE A 190 -8.62 -9.00 -4.25
CA PHE A 190 -8.08 -9.79 -5.35
C PHE A 190 -7.41 -8.90 -6.41
N ARG A 191 -6.19 -9.27 -6.77
CA ARG A 191 -5.40 -8.71 -7.86
C ARG A 191 -4.75 -9.84 -8.62
N GLN A 192 -4.75 -9.79 -9.95
CA GLN A 192 -4.16 -10.81 -10.80
C GLN A 192 -2.68 -11.06 -10.47
N PHE A 193 -1.98 -9.99 -10.13
CA PHE A 193 -0.53 -10.00 -9.91
C PHE A 193 -0.17 -9.91 -8.41
N ALA A 194 -1.10 -10.28 -7.52
CA ALA A 194 -0.80 -10.42 -6.11
C ALA A 194 0.21 -11.53 -5.84
N SER A 195 0.82 -11.51 -4.64
CA SER A 195 1.63 -12.61 -4.13
C SER A 195 0.85 -13.92 -4.11
N LYS A 196 1.58 -15.04 -4.18
CA LYS A 196 0.96 -16.36 -3.95
C LYS A 196 0.57 -16.56 -2.50
N HIS A 197 1.25 -15.86 -1.59
CA HIS A 197 0.84 -15.79 -0.20
C HIS A 197 -0.39 -14.89 -0.10
N VAL A 198 -1.57 -15.50 -0.02
CA VAL A 198 -2.85 -14.83 0.18
C VAL A 198 -3.35 -15.14 1.58
N ARG A 199 -4.11 -14.21 2.16
CA ARG A 199 -4.74 -14.42 3.47
C ARG A 199 -5.58 -15.70 3.50
N GLU A 200 -6.24 -15.99 2.39
CA GLU A 200 -7.11 -17.15 2.21
C GLU A 200 -7.10 -17.58 0.76
N GLU A 201 -7.34 -18.87 0.50
CA GLU A 201 -7.40 -19.39 -0.86
C GLU A 201 -8.78 -19.16 -1.49
N TYR A 202 -8.79 -18.53 -2.65
CA TYR A 202 -10.00 -18.31 -3.45
C TYR A 202 -9.63 -18.18 -4.93
N ALA A 203 -10.60 -18.47 -5.81
CA ALA A 203 -10.47 -18.31 -7.25
C ALA A 203 -11.44 -17.23 -7.74
N MET A 204 -10.95 -16.35 -8.60
CA MET A 204 -11.73 -15.28 -9.20
C MET A 204 -11.30 -15.04 -10.65
N THR A 205 -12.24 -14.55 -11.45
CA THR A 205 -11.95 -14.12 -12.82
C THR A 205 -11.09 -12.86 -12.82
N HIS A 206 -10.10 -12.83 -13.70
CA HIS A 206 -9.25 -11.66 -13.88
C HIS A 206 -9.99 -10.61 -14.69
N TYR A 207 -9.96 -9.36 -14.21
CA TYR A 207 -10.43 -8.19 -14.93
C TYR A 207 -9.22 -7.34 -15.28
N THR A 208 -9.21 -6.81 -16.49
CA THR A 208 -8.30 -5.76 -16.90
C THR A 208 -8.54 -4.49 -16.08
N VAL A 209 -7.55 -3.60 -16.05
CA VAL A 209 -7.69 -2.28 -15.40
C VAL A 209 -8.87 -1.49 -15.96
N ALA A 210 -9.14 -1.58 -17.27
CA ALA A 210 -10.27 -0.91 -17.89
C ALA A 210 -11.61 -1.42 -17.32
N GLU A 211 -11.78 -2.74 -17.25
CA GLU A 211 -12.96 -3.37 -16.65
C GLU A 211 -13.08 -3.02 -15.17
N LEU A 212 -11.99 -3.06 -14.39
CA LEU A 212 -12.02 -2.65 -12.98
C LEU A 212 -12.54 -1.21 -12.82
N ASN A 213 -12.10 -0.29 -13.68
CA ASN A 213 -12.54 1.11 -13.65
C ASN A 213 -13.99 1.34 -14.07
N GLU A 214 -14.70 0.34 -14.60
CA GLU A 214 -16.15 0.40 -14.84
C GLU A 214 -16.96 0.19 -13.55
N PHE A 215 -16.33 -0.36 -12.50
CA PHE A 215 -16.97 -0.64 -11.23
C PHE A 215 -16.54 0.37 -10.15
N CYS A 216 -17.34 0.46 -9.09
CA CYS A 216 -17.07 1.30 -7.92
C CYS A 216 -17.09 0.49 -6.62
N CYS A 217 -16.90 -0.83 -6.70
CA CYS A 217 -17.03 -1.71 -5.56
C CYS A 217 -16.09 -2.93 -5.65
N PRO A 218 -15.74 -3.53 -4.50
CA PRO A 218 -14.98 -4.78 -4.48
C PRO A 218 -15.81 -5.95 -5.02
N ARG A 219 -15.10 -7.00 -5.44
CA ARG A 219 -15.71 -8.25 -5.90
C ARG A 219 -15.67 -9.29 -4.79
N ILE A 220 -16.69 -10.15 -4.74
CA ILE A 220 -16.78 -11.24 -3.77
C ILE A 220 -16.62 -12.58 -4.49
N SER A 221 -15.74 -13.45 -3.97
CA SER A 221 -15.56 -14.81 -4.48
C SER A 221 -16.70 -15.72 -4.02
N ILE A 222 -16.88 -16.87 -4.69
CA ILE A 222 -17.86 -17.87 -4.23
C ILE A 222 -17.54 -18.38 -2.82
N THR A 223 -16.25 -18.52 -2.49
CA THR A 223 -15.78 -18.98 -1.17
C THR A 223 -16.20 -17.99 -0.08
N ASP A 224 -15.95 -16.70 -0.30
CA ASP A 224 -16.35 -15.65 0.65
C ASP A 224 -17.86 -15.49 0.70
N PHE A 225 -18.57 -15.61 -0.42
CA PHE A 225 -20.03 -15.60 -0.45
C PHE A 225 -20.63 -16.69 0.45
N ILE A 226 -20.16 -17.94 0.30
CA ILE A 226 -20.60 -19.07 1.13
C ILE A 226 -20.31 -18.78 2.61
N ARG A 227 -19.07 -18.38 2.94
CA ARG A 227 -18.67 -18.12 4.32
C ARG A 227 -19.50 -16.99 4.96
N LEU A 228 -19.71 -15.88 4.26
CA LEU A 228 -20.50 -14.76 4.77
C LEU A 228 -21.98 -15.15 4.96
N THR A 229 -22.49 -16.02 4.09
CA THR A 229 -23.86 -16.56 4.22
C THR A 229 -23.99 -17.45 5.46
N GLU A 230 -23.02 -18.35 5.70
CA GLU A 230 -22.98 -19.22 6.89
C GLU A 230 -22.93 -18.41 8.20
N HIS A 231 -22.25 -17.27 8.19
CA HIS A 231 -22.20 -16.37 9.35
C HIS A 231 -23.36 -15.38 9.45
N SER A 232 -24.35 -15.44 8.54
CA SER A 232 -25.47 -14.49 8.48
C SER A 232 -25.02 -13.01 8.36
N SER A 233 -23.89 -12.78 7.70
CA SER A 233 -23.26 -11.47 7.50
C SER A 233 -23.47 -10.91 6.08
N LEU A 234 -24.38 -11.51 5.30
CA LEU A 234 -24.63 -11.15 3.91
C LEU A 234 -26.13 -10.98 3.65
N LEU A 235 -26.50 -9.88 2.99
CA LEU A 235 -27.83 -9.67 2.41
C LEU A 235 -27.68 -9.61 0.89
N VAL A 236 -28.30 -10.55 0.18
CA VAL A 236 -28.29 -10.61 -1.28
C VAL A 236 -29.50 -9.85 -1.81
N VAL A 237 -29.26 -8.94 -2.76
CA VAL A 237 -30.29 -8.19 -3.49
C VAL A 237 -30.19 -8.59 -4.96
N ASP A 238 -31.27 -9.18 -5.47
CA ASP A 238 -31.45 -9.58 -6.89
C ASP A 238 -32.33 -8.54 -7.60
#